data_AF-A0A8J3TBL0-F1
#
_entry.id   AF-A0A8J3TBL0-F1
#
_cell.length_a   1.000
_cell.length_b   1.000
_cell.length_c   1.000
_cell.angle_alpha   90.00
_cell.angle_beta   90.00
_cell.angle_gamma   90.00
#
_symmetry.space_group_name_H-M   'P 1'
#
loop_
_entity.id
_entity.type
_entity.pdbx_description
1 polymer ?
#
loop_
_entity_poly.entity_id
_entity_poly.type
_entity_poly.pdbx_seq_one_letter_code
_entity_poly.pdbx_strand_id
1 'polypeptide(L)'
;MAGVQRRSADAASANAEIVAAYPYPSDMPHSGWWELIERAERQIDLLGYTLYFLPMDHPRLVETIQEKCANGCKVRVVIADPESKHVADRDDEEDLALNAGRSDSHIAEVLRAIDGMRELRDAPARRAAVQLGLPL
;
A
#
# COMPACT_ATOMS: atom_id res chain seq x y z
N MET A 1 -17.57 -0.85 -25.47
CA MET A 1 -16.41 -0.89 -26.38
C MET A 1 -15.53 -2.06 -25.96
N ALA A 2 -15.05 -2.83 -26.93
CA ALA A 2 -14.44 -4.14 -26.72
C ALA A 2 -12.97 -4.06 -26.24
N GLY A 3 -12.64 -4.87 -25.24
CA GLY A 3 -11.48 -5.76 -25.23
C GLY A 3 -10.13 -5.20 -24.79
N VAL A 4 -9.63 -5.70 -23.66
CA VAL A 4 -8.26 -6.25 -23.58
C VAL A 4 -8.33 -7.59 -22.88
N GLN A 5 -8.29 -8.68 -23.65
CA GLN A 5 -7.96 -10.01 -23.18
C GLN A 5 -6.66 -10.41 -23.87
N ARG A 6 -5.58 -10.62 -23.10
CA ARG A 6 -4.54 -11.58 -23.47
C ARG A 6 -4.04 -12.29 -22.22
N ARG A 7 -4.36 -13.58 -22.15
CA ARG A 7 -3.59 -14.54 -21.39
C ARG A 7 -2.88 -15.44 -22.40
N SER A 8 -1.55 -15.43 -22.37
CA SER A 8 -0.68 -16.60 -22.62
C SER A 8 0.78 -16.14 -22.64
N ALA A 9 1.55 -16.57 -21.65
CA ALA A 9 2.99 -16.76 -21.81
C ALA A 9 3.30 -18.08 -21.11
N ASP A 10 3.25 -19.17 -21.86
CA ASP A 10 3.83 -20.43 -21.42
C ASP A 10 5.21 -20.62 -22.04
N ALA A 11 6.13 -20.93 -21.13
CA ALA A 11 7.48 -21.46 -21.26
C ALA A 11 8.60 -20.54 -21.79
N ALA A 12 9.46 -20.19 -20.83
CA ALA A 12 10.89 -19.92 -20.93
C ALA A 12 11.37 -18.47 -21.19
N SER A 13 11.89 -17.89 -20.09
CA SER A 13 12.95 -16.86 -20.05
C SER A 13 12.65 -15.45 -20.56
N ALA A 14 11.73 -14.76 -19.92
CA ALA A 14 11.91 -13.34 -19.64
C ALA A 14 11.42 -13.09 -18.22
N ASN A 15 12.24 -12.47 -17.37
CA ASN A 15 11.79 -11.97 -16.07
C ASN A 15 10.71 -10.92 -16.35
N ALA A 16 9.44 -11.31 -16.35
CA ALA A 16 8.36 -10.34 -16.39
C ALA A 16 8.42 -9.54 -15.08
N GLU A 17 8.98 -8.33 -15.16
CA GLU A 17 9.04 -7.42 -14.00
C GLU A 17 7.63 -6.95 -13.60
N ILE A 18 6.70 -6.95 -14.56
CA ILE A 18 5.30 -6.58 -14.36
C ILE A 18 4.41 -7.75 -14.80
N VAL A 19 3.64 -8.27 -13.84
CA VAL A 19 2.72 -9.40 -14.06
C VAL A 19 1.33 -8.91 -14.49
N ALA A 20 0.91 -7.73 -14.03
CA ALA A 20 -0.38 -7.11 -14.38
C ALA A 20 -0.36 -5.59 -14.13
N ALA A 21 -1.20 -4.86 -14.86
CA ALA A 21 -1.52 -3.46 -14.62
C ALA A 21 -3.03 -3.27 -14.75
N TYR A 22 -3.63 -2.57 -13.80
CA TYR A 22 -5.08 -2.36 -13.69
C TYR A 22 -5.37 -0.86 -13.80
N PRO A 23 -6.32 -0.44 -14.66
CA PRO A 23 -6.73 0.97 -14.75
C PRO A 23 -7.30 1.50 -13.44
N TYR A 24 -8.01 0.65 -12.69
CA TYR A 24 -8.57 0.98 -11.38
C TYR A 24 -8.23 -0.09 -10.34
N PRO A 25 -8.05 0.26 -9.05
CA PRO A 25 -7.87 -0.74 -7.99
C PRO A 25 -9.00 -1.77 -7.91
N SER A 26 -10.23 -1.37 -8.30
CA SER A 26 -11.40 -2.24 -8.38
C SER A 26 -11.34 -3.30 -9.49
N ASP A 27 -10.49 -3.13 -10.50
CA ASP A 27 -10.31 -4.10 -11.57
C ASP A 27 -9.38 -5.26 -11.15
N MET A 28 -8.64 -5.09 -10.06
CA MET A 28 -7.86 -6.16 -9.45
C MET A 28 -8.80 -7.15 -8.77
N PRO A 29 -8.56 -8.48 -8.86
CA PRO A 29 -9.36 -9.45 -8.12
C PRO A 29 -9.39 -9.11 -6.64
N HIS A 30 -10.56 -9.22 -5.99
CA HIS A 30 -10.73 -8.84 -4.57
C HIS A 30 -9.71 -9.50 -3.62
N SER A 31 -9.27 -10.73 -3.92
CA SER A 31 -8.26 -11.44 -3.13
C SER A 31 -6.82 -11.04 -3.47
N GLY A 32 -6.58 -10.34 -4.57
CA GLY A 32 -5.26 -10.17 -5.15
C GLY A 32 -4.32 -9.36 -4.27
N TRP A 33 -4.79 -8.24 -3.71
CA TRP A 33 -4.01 -7.45 -2.74
C TRP A 33 -3.64 -8.27 -1.50
N TRP A 34 -4.62 -8.98 -0.96
CA TRP A 34 -4.43 -9.84 0.21
C TRP A 34 -3.42 -10.97 -0.05
N GLU A 35 -3.54 -11.66 -1.18
CA GLU A 35 -2.66 -12.76 -1.56
C GLU A 35 -1.21 -12.30 -1.75
N LEU A 36 -0.98 -11.10 -2.31
CA LEU A 36 0.35 -10.50 -2.42
C LEU A 36 0.96 -10.21 -1.04
N ILE A 37 0.15 -9.65 -0.13
CA ILE A 37 0.58 -9.36 1.24
C ILE A 37 0.92 -10.68 1.94
N GLU A 38 0.00 -11.65 1.97
CA GLU A 38 0.18 -12.95 2.62
C GLU A 38 1.40 -13.72 2.11
N ARG A 39 1.67 -13.69 0.80
CA ARG A 39 2.83 -14.39 0.21
C ARG A 39 4.17 -13.68 0.38
N ALA A 40 4.18 -12.39 0.72
CA ALA A 40 5.43 -11.65 0.82
C ALA A 40 6.27 -12.09 2.04
N GLU A 41 7.45 -12.65 1.79
CA GLU A 41 8.35 -13.15 2.84
C GLU A 41 9.44 -12.16 3.25
N ARG A 42 9.94 -11.35 2.29
CA ARG A 42 11.12 -10.51 2.48
C ARG A 42 10.82 -9.02 2.59
N GLN A 43 9.93 -8.53 1.73
CA GLN A 43 9.65 -7.11 1.62
C GLN A 43 8.24 -6.85 1.08
N ILE A 44 7.57 -5.86 1.66
CA ILE A 44 6.33 -5.26 1.16
C ILE A 44 6.58 -3.76 1.04
N ASP A 45 6.40 -3.22 -0.16
CA ASP A 45 6.41 -1.79 -0.41
C ASP A 45 5.01 -1.38 -0.87
N LEU A 46 4.33 -0.58 -0.04
CA LEU A 46 3.05 0.02 -0.39
C LEU A 46 3.29 1.46 -0.80
N LEU A 47 3.01 1.78 -2.05
CA LEU A 47 3.10 3.14 -2.59
C LEU A 47 1.75 3.49 -3.20
N GLY A 48 1.14 4.57 -2.73
CA GLY A 48 -0.11 5.06 -3.30
C GLY A 48 -0.45 6.44 -2.78
N TYR A 49 -1.50 7.05 -3.33
CA TYR A 49 -1.90 8.40 -2.91
C TYR A 49 -2.50 8.39 -1.49
N THR A 50 -3.55 7.59 -1.28
CA THR A 50 -4.17 7.40 0.04
C THR A 50 -4.05 5.98 0.58
N LEU A 51 -4.11 4.95 -0.29
CA LEU A 51 -4.15 3.52 0.07
C LEU A 51 -5.31 3.10 1.00
N TYR A 52 -6.33 3.94 1.15
CA TYR A 52 -7.44 3.76 2.10
C TYR A 52 -8.24 2.47 1.91
N PHE A 53 -8.33 1.97 0.66
CA PHE A 53 -9.05 0.73 0.36
C PHE A 53 -8.43 -0.49 1.04
N LEU A 54 -7.11 -0.51 1.29
CA LEU A 54 -6.46 -1.66 1.91
C LEU A 54 -6.98 -1.96 3.33
N PRO A 55 -6.94 -1.02 4.30
CA PRO A 55 -7.48 -1.28 5.63
C PRO A 55 -9.01 -1.42 5.64
N MET A 56 -9.73 -0.79 4.71
CA MET A 56 -11.20 -0.95 4.60
C MET A 56 -11.59 -2.35 4.12
N ASP A 57 -10.95 -2.86 3.07
CA ASP A 57 -11.26 -4.15 2.47
C ASP A 57 -10.66 -5.32 3.27
N HIS A 58 -9.62 -5.07 4.07
CA HIS A 58 -8.89 -6.09 4.81
C HIS A 58 -8.74 -5.74 6.31
N PRO A 59 -9.73 -6.06 7.15
CA PRO A 59 -9.71 -5.74 8.59
C PRO A 59 -8.51 -6.30 9.36
N ARG A 60 -7.91 -7.40 8.87
CA ARG A 60 -6.72 -8.03 9.48
C ARG A 60 -5.39 -7.50 8.95
N LEU A 61 -5.40 -6.51 8.07
CA LEU A 61 -4.19 -5.97 7.44
C LEU A 61 -3.11 -5.60 8.46
N VAL A 62 -3.50 -4.86 9.50
CA VAL A 62 -2.57 -4.40 10.53
C VAL A 62 -1.93 -5.58 11.26
N GLU A 63 -2.73 -6.55 11.70
CA GLU A 63 -2.25 -7.77 12.38
C GLU A 63 -1.29 -8.57 11.48
N THR A 64 -1.67 -8.82 10.22
CA THR A 64 -0.83 -9.58 9.28
C THR A 64 0.48 -8.86 8.94
N ILE A 65 0.47 -7.54 8.81
CA ILE A 65 1.71 -6.76 8.61
C ILE A 65 2.60 -6.84 9.85
N GLN A 66 2.03 -6.77 11.06
CA GLN A 66 2.79 -6.93 12.31
C GLN A 66 3.42 -8.32 12.41
N GLU A 67 2.67 -9.38 12.13
CA GLU A 67 3.19 -10.76 12.10
C GLU A 67 4.32 -10.92 11.09
N LYS A 68 4.20 -10.30 9.91
CA LYS A 68 5.24 -10.33 8.88
C LYS A 68 6.51 -9.60 9.31
N CYS A 69 6.37 -8.41 9.90
CA CYS A 69 7.49 -7.68 10.48
C CYS A 69 8.18 -8.50 11.58
N ALA A 70 7.41 -9.14 12.47
CA ALA A 70 7.94 -10.01 13.52
C ALA A 70 8.73 -11.20 12.96
N ASN A 71 8.33 -11.71 11.79
CA ASN A 71 9.01 -12.77 11.06
C ASN A 71 10.15 -12.28 10.15
N GLY A 72 10.52 -10.99 10.21
CA GLY A 72 11.68 -10.42 9.50
C GLY A 72 11.39 -9.83 8.11
N CYS A 73 10.12 -9.79 7.68
CA CYS A 73 9.73 -9.09 6.46
C CYS A 73 9.84 -7.56 6.66
N LYS A 74 10.43 -6.85 5.70
CA LYS A 74 10.53 -5.39 5.74
C LYS A 74 9.28 -4.77 5.13
N VAL A 75 8.60 -3.88 5.84
CA VAL A 75 7.45 -3.16 5.30
C VAL A 75 7.76 -1.67 5.20
N ARG A 76 7.55 -1.10 4.02
CA ARG A 76 7.61 0.35 3.78
C ARG A 76 6.28 0.81 3.22
N VAL A 77 5.81 1.94 3.72
CA VAL A 77 4.61 2.57 3.21
C VAL A 77 4.93 4.01 2.85
N VAL A 78 4.52 4.42 1.66
CA VAL A 78 4.66 5.77 1.14
C VAL A 78 3.29 6.21 0.67
N ILE A 79 2.76 7.23 1.33
CA ILE A 79 1.50 7.88 0.99
C ILE A 79 1.68 9.39 0.93
N ALA A 80 0.69 10.08 0.36
CA ALA A 80 0.71 11.54 0.33
C ALA A 80 0.71 12.11 1.76
N ASP A 81 1.28 13.31 1.91
CA ASP A 81 1.27 14.05 3.18
C ASP A 81 -0.06 14.80 3.30
N PRO A 82 -0.90 14.52 4.31
CA PRO A 82 -2.23 15.12 4.40
C PRO A 82 -2.17 16.64 4.62
N GLU A 83 -1.06 17.17 5.15
CA GLU A 83 -0.87 18.60 5.37
C GLU A 83 -0.25 19.31 4.15
N SER A 84 0.03 18.57 3.07
CA SER A 84 0.59 19.14 1.86
C SER A 84 -0.43 19.93 1.07
N LYS A 85 -0.04 21.13 0.61
CA LYS A 85 -0.87 21.93 -0.31
C LYS A 85 -1.30 21.14 -1.54
N HIS A 86 -0.49 20.17 -1.99
CA HIS A 86 -0.80 19.35 -3.16
C HIS A 86 -1.99 18.41 -2.92
N VAL A 87 -2.19 17.95 -1.68
CA VAL A 87 -3.36 17.16 -1.31
C VAL A 87 -4.61 18.03 -1.29
N ALA A 88 -4.49 19.25 -0.73
CA ALA A 88 -5.58 20.23 -0.75
C ALA A 88 -5.97 20.63 -2.19
N ASP A 89 -4.99 20.99 -3.03
CA ASP A 89 -5.21 21.34 -4.44
C ASP A 89 -5.94 20.19 -5.18
N ARG A 90 -5.55 18.93 -4.91
CA ARG A 90 -6.16 17.75 -5.53
C ARG A 90 -7.59 17.51 -5.07
N ASP A 91 -7.86 17.66 -3.77
CA ASP A 91 -9.20 17.51 -3.21
C ASP A 91 -10.17 18.58 -3.76
N ASP A 92 -9.67 19.80 -3.98
CA ASP A 92 -10.40 20.90 -4.61
C ASP A 92 -10.68 20.60 -6.11
N GLU A 93 -9.71 20.06 -6.85
CA GLU A 93 -9.88 19.64 -8.25
C GLU A 93 -10.93 18.53 -8.43
N GLU A 94 -10.95 17.56 -7.51
CA GLU A 94 -11.88 16.42 -7.54
C GLU A 94 -13.27 16.75 -6.95
N ASP A 95 -13.49 18.00 -6.50
CA ASP A 95 -14.72 18.49 -5.86
C ASP A 95 -15.17 17.56 -4.72
N LEU A 96 -14.20 17.01 -3.97
CA LEU A 96 -14.42 16.00 -2.93
C LEU A 96 -15.04 16.57 -1.64
N ALA A 97 -15.49 17.82 -1.67
CA ALA A 97 -15.90 18.58 -0.50
C ALA A 97 -17.00 17.90 0.34
N LEU A 98 -17.87 17.05 -0.23
CA LEU A 98 -19.01 16.48 0.49
C LEU A 98 -19.42 15.02 0.16
N ASN A 99 -18.81 14.31 -0.79
CA ASN A 99 -19.46 13.11 -1.35
C ASN A 99 -18.71 11.77 -1.21
N ALA A 100 -17.41 11.74 -0.91
CA ALA A 100 -16.66 10.48 -0.79
C ALA A 100 -15.57 10.44 0.29
N GLY A 101 -15.42 11.51 1.09
CA GLY A 101 -14.33 11.69 2.06
C GLY A 101 -13.13 12.39 1.43
N ARG A 102 -12.63 13.45 2.07
CA ARG A 102 -11.40 14.15 1.64
C ARG A 102 -10.19 13.23 1.74
N SER A 103 -9.23 13.39 0.82
CA SER A 103 -8.04 12.54 0.78
C SER A 103 -7.19 12.71 2.04
N ASP A 104 -7.18 13.91 2.62
CA ASP A 104 -6.52 14.22 3.89
C ASP A 104 -6.90 13.23 5.02
N SER A 105 -8.19 12.92 5.12
CA SER A 105 -8.80 12.13 6.18
C SER A 105 -8.47 10.66 6.01
N HIS A 106 -8.54 10.18 4.77
CA HIS A 106 -8.15 8.83 4.39
C HIS A 106 -6.66 8.57 4.62
N ILE A 107 -5.80 9.52 4.22
CA ILE A 107 -4.37 9.47 4.47
C ILE A 107 -4.09 9.43 5.97
N ALA A 108 -4.73 10.32 6.75
CA ALA A 108 -4.55 10.36 8.20
C ALA A 108 -4.97 9.05 8.88
N GLU A 109 -6.00 8.37 8.38
CA GLU A 109 -6.41 7.05 8.87
C GLU A 109 -5.37 5.97 8.61
N VAL A 110 -4.83 5.93 7.39
CA VAL A 110 -3.76 5.00 7.04
C VAL A 110 -2.49 5.28 7.86
N LEU A 111 -2.13 6.55 8.07
CA LEU A 111 -1.01 6.94 8.95
C LEU A 111 -1.21 6.42 10.38
N ARG A 112 -2.41 6.58 10.96
CA ARG A 112 -2.71 6.03 12.30
C ARG A 112 -2.52 4.52 12.36
N ALA A 113 -2.96 3.80 11.33
CA ALA A 113 -2.77 2.36 11.24
C ALA A 113 -1.28 1.98 11.16
N ILE A 114 -0.47 2.74 10.42
CA ILE A 114 0.98 2.53 10.28
C ILE A 114 1.74 2.89 11.56
N ASP A 115 1.40 3.99 12.23
CA ASP A 115 2.05 4.40 13.47
C ASP A 115 1.88 3.35 14.58
N GLY A 116 0.71 2.73 14.66
CA GLY A 116 0.49 1.56 15.53
C GLY A 116 1.42 0.37 15.21
N MET A 117 1.89 0.23 13.96
CA MET A 117 2.90 -0.77 13.59
C MET A 117 4.32 -0.31 13.96
N ARG A 118 4.59 1.00 13.93
CA ARG A 118 5.90 1.57 14.32
C ARG A 118 6.16 1.41 15.81
N GLU A 119 5.14 1.60 16.66
CA GLU A 119 5.26 1.34 18.10
C GLU A 119 5.62 -0.13 18.42
N LEU A 120 5.15 -1.08 17.61
CA LEU A 120 5.50 -2.50 17.75
C LEU A 120 6.91 -2.83 17.25
N ARG A 121 7.43 -2.05 16.30
CA ARG A 121 8.84 -2.11 15.92
C ARG A 121 9.76 -1.64 17.04
N ASP A 122 9.28 -0.75 17.91
CA ASP A 122 10.01 -0.19 19.05
C ASP A 122 9.75 -0.96 20.38
N ALA A 123 8.84 -1.94 20.40
CA ALA A 123 8.70 -2.93 21.48
C ALA A 123 9.99 -3.78 21.58
N PRO A 124 10.36 -4.34 22.76
CA PRO A 124 11.71 -4.86 23.02
C PRO A 124 11.99 -6.19 22.29
N ALA A 125 12.17 -6.11 20.98
CA ALA A 125 12.68 -7.15 20.11
C ALA A 125 13.54 -6.49 19.02
N ARG A 126 14.80 -6.25 19.39
CA ARG A 126 15.99 -6.15 18.53
C ARG A 126 16.06 -4.96 17.55
N ARG A 127 16.94 -4.03 17.92
CA ARG A 127 17.69 -3.13 17.04
C ARG A 127 18.18 -3.84 15.75
N ALA A 128 17.58 -3.50 14.62
CA ALA A 128 18.23 -3.51 13.32
C ALA A 128 17.53 -2.51 12.37
N ALA A 129 18.34 -1.63 11.78
CA ALA A 129 18.05 -0.77 10.62
C ALA A 129 17.09 0.43 10.83
N VAL A 130 17.50 1.40 11.66
CA VAL A 130 17.31 2.80 11.28
C VAL A 130 18.43 3.13 10.28
N GLN A 131 18.11 3.20 8.99
CA GLN A 131 18.87 3.95 8.00
C GLN A 131 18.03 4.03 6.73
N LEU A 132 17.87 5.25 6.20
CA LEU A 132 17.70 5.67 4.80
C LEU A 132 17.11 7.10 4.91
N GLY A 133 17.87 8.18 4.93
CA GLY A 133 19.18 8.38 4.31
C GLY A 133 19.03 8.40 2.79
N LEU A 134 18.23 9.32 2.25
CA LEU A 134 18.30 9.72 0.84
C LEU A 134 19.43 10.75 0.70
N PRO A 135 20.37 10.52 -0.22
CA PRO A 135 20.59 11.50 -1.28
C PRO A 135 20.55 10.85 -2.66
N LEU A 136 20.33 11.71 -3.66
CA LEU A 136 20.29 11.42 -5.11
C LEU A 136 21.50 10.61 -5.60
#